data_AF-A0A819MYN5-F1
#
_entry.id   AF-A0A819MYN5-F1
#
_cell.length_a   1.000
_cell.length_b   1.000
_cell.length_c   1.000
_cell.angle_alpha   90.00
_cell.angle_beta   90.00
_cell.angle_gamma   90.00
#
_symmetry.space_group_name_H-M   'P 1'
#
loop_
_entity.id
_entity.type
_entity.pdbx_description
1 polymer ?
#
loop_
_entity_poly.entity_id
_entity_poly.type
_entity_poly.pdbx_seq_one_letter_code
_entity_poly.pdbx_strand_id
1 'polypeptide(L)' 'MMCSPNNGGSVSEEDDKCVPRAAVYKMIKDCTRQIRVSGEAKEFFVQCCNEFIHTLALQANAVCEQQAKKLIHPDHIVAV' A
#
# COMPACT_ATOMS: atom_id res chain seq x y z
N MET A 1 35.97 -23.29 -16.87
CA MET A 1 35.37 -21.97 -17.12
C MET A 1 34.01 -21.97 -16.45
N MET A 2 33.87 -21.23 -15.36
CA MET A 2 32.61 -21.11 -14.61
C MET A 2 31.84 -19.93 -15.19
N CYS A 3 30.60 -20.17 -15.64
CA CYS A 3 29.65 -19.10 -15.90
C CYS A 3 29.12 -18.59 -14.56
N SER A 4 29.39 -17.33 -14.24
CA SER A 4 28.76 -16.62 -13.13
C SER A 4 27.27 -16.42 -13.42
N PRO A 5 26.36 -16.61 -12.45
CA PRO A 5 24.97 -16.20 -12.61
C PRO A 5 24.87 -14.68 -12.44
N ASN A 6 24.29 -14.04 -13.45
CA ASN A 6 23.90 -12.64 -13.48
C ASN A 6 22.81 -12.41 -12.41
N ASN A 7 23.12 -11.70 -11.34
CA ASN A 7 22.14 -11.20 -10.37
C ASN A 7 21.43 -9.98 -10.97
N GLY A 8 20.59 -10.22 -11.97
CA GLY A 8 19.61 -9.25 -12.43
C GLY A 8 18.50 -9.18 -11.40
N GLY A 9 18.66 -8.29 -10.41
CA GLY A 9 17.61 -7.97 -9.46
C GLY A 9 16.36 -7.53 -10.22
N SER A 10 15.37 -8.41 -10.30
CA SER A 10 14.01 -8.03 -10.62
C SER A 10 13.58 -7.03 -9.56
N VAL A 11 13.55 -5.75 -9.91
CA VAL A 11 12.81 -4.76 -9.13
C VAL A 11 11.37 -5.23 -9.22
N SER A 12 10.88 -5.89 -8.18
CA SER A 12 9.53 -6.45 -8.15
C SER A 12 8.55 -5.32 -8.48
N GLU A 13 7.59 -5.58 -9.37
CA GLU A 13 6.55 -4.63 -9.82
C GLU A 13 5.73 -4.02 -8.65
N GLU A 14 5.91 -4.55 -7.45
CA GLU A 14 5.40 -4.09 -6.16
C GLU A 14 6.00 -2.73 -5.72
N ASP A 15 7.23 -2.40 -6.14
CA ASP A 15 7.88 -1.12 -5.80
C ASP A 15 7.24 0.06 -6.56
N ASP A 16 6.58 -0.20 -7.70
CA ASP A 16 5.97 0.83 -8.55
C ASP A 16 4.63 1.38 -8.02
N LYS A 17 4.02 0.73 -7.00
CA LYS A 17 2.69 1.08 -6.47
C LYS A 17 2.66 1.42 -4.98
N CYS A 18 3.80 1.78 -4.40
CA CYS A 18 3.88 2.12 -2.99
C CYS A 18 3.47 3.57 -2.70
N VAL A 19 2.72 3.78 -1.60
CA VAL A 19 2.47 5.13 -1.08
C VAL A 19 3.82 5.80 -0.76
N PRO A 20 4.07 7.05 -1.18
CA PRO A 20 5.35 7.70 -0.95
C PRO A 20 5.68 7.78 0.55
N ARG A 21 6.83 7.19 0.95
CA ARG A 21 7.29 7.18 2.36
C ARG A 21 7.25 8.58 2.99
N ALA A 22 7.69 9.59 2.25
CA ALA A 22 7.68 10.98 2.71
C ALA A 22 6.28 11.48 3.10
N ALA A 23 5.23 11.07 2.38
CA ALA A 23 3.86 11.44 2.69
C ALA A 23 3.37 10.75 3.97
N VAL A 24 3.61 9.45 4.11
CA VAL A 24 3.27 8.68 5.32
C VAL A 24 4.00 9.23 6.55
N TYR A 25 5.29 9.53 6.42
CA TYR A 25 6.10 10.07 7.51
C TYR A 25 5.63 11.45 7.94
N LYS A 26 5.26 12.30 6.98
CA LYS A 26 4.67 13.61 7.25
C LYS A 26 3.34 13.46 8.00
N MET A 27 2.46 12.57 7.52
CA MET A 27 1.19 12.26 8.18
C MET A 27 1.40 11.81 9.63
N ILE A 28 2.33 10.88 9.88
CA ILE A 28 2.67 10.43 11.24
C ILE A 28 3.12 11.61 12.11
N LYS A 29 4.04 12.43 11.62
CA LYS A 29 4.55 13.61 12.35
C LYS A 29 3.43 14.60 12.69
N ASP A 30 2.49 14.81 11.76
CA ASP A 30 1.38 15.73 11.93
C ASP A 30 0.35 15.20 12.96
N CYS A 31 0.19 13.87 13.05
CA CYS A 31 -0.68 13.19 14.01
C CYS A 31 -0.07 13.10 15.42
N THR A 32 1.22 12.81 15.55
CA THR A 32 1.85 12.47 16.83
C THR A 32 2.55 13.64 17.51
N ARG A 33 2.17 14.89 17.22
CA ARG A 33 2.87 16.14 17.62
C ARG A 33 3.65 16.01 18.94
N GLN A 34 4.98 16.23 18.87
CA GLN A 34 5.97 16.14 19.97
C GLN A 34 6.39 14.72 20.42
N ILE A 35 5.83 13.66 19.84
CA ILE A 35 6.25 12.27 20.09
C ILE A 35 7.29 11.86 19.04
N ARG A 36 8.39 11.25 19.49
CA ARG A 36 9.36 10.60 18.59
C ARG A 36 8.84 9.23 18.21
N VAL A 37 8.73 8.98 16.91
CA VAL A 37 8.37 7.68 16.34
C VAL A 37 9.63 7.06 15.74
N SER A 38 9.91 5.79 16.06
CA SER A 38 11.06 5.05 15.55
C SER A 38 10.99 4.88 14.03
N GLY A 39 12.15 4.67 13.39
CA GLY A 39 12.20 4.40 11.95
C GLY A 39 11.42 3.14 11.56
N GLU A 40 11.56 2.08 12.37
CA GLU A 40 10.85 0.81 12.18
C GLU A 40 9.32 0.98 12.24
N ALA A 41 8.81 1.74 13.21
CA ALA A 41 7.37 2.01 13.29
C ALA A 41 6.88 2.81 12.06
N LYS A 42 7.68 3.74 11.55
CA LYS A 42 7.33 4.48 10.33
C LYS A 42 7.30 3.59 9.10
N GLU A 43 8.25 2.65 8.96
CA GLU A 43 8.22 1.66 7.86
C GLU A 43 7.05 0.69 8.00
N PHE A 44 6.70 0.29 9.22
CA PHE A 44 5.49 -0.50 9.47
C PHE A 44 4.23 0.21 8.97
N PHE A 45 4.08 1.52 9.22
CA PHE A 45 2.96 2.28 8.67
C PHE A 45 2.95 2.34 7.15
N VAL A 46 4.11 2.38 6.48
CA VAL A 46 4.18 2.33 5.02
C VAL A 46 3.64 1.00 4.50
N GLN A 47 4.04 -0.12 5.13
CA GLN A 47 3.51 -1.45 4.80
C GLN A 47 2.00 -1.51 5.04
N CYS A 48 1.52 -1.00 6.18
CA CYS A 48 0.08 -0.93 6.45
C CYS A 48 -0.68 -0.10 5.43
N CYS A 49 -0.14 1.04 4.95
CA CYS A 49 -0.80 1.85 3.93
C CYS A 49 -0.95 1.08 2.61
N ASN A 50 0.07 0.31 2.21
CA ASN A 50 0.00 -0.51 1.00
C ASN A 50 -1.02 -1.64 1.16
N GLU A 51 -0.95 -2.38 2.26
CA GLU A 51 -1.89 -3.46 2.57
C GLU A 51 -3.33 -2.93 2.67
N PHE A 52 -3.53 -1.76 3.27
CA PHE A 52 -4.84 -1.12 3.37
C PHE A 52 -5.47 -0.88 2.00
N ILE A 53 -4.70 -0.36 1.03
CA ILE A 53 -5.20 -0.14 -0.34
C ILE A 53 -5.60 -1.47 -0.98
N HIS A 54 -4.80 -2.52 -0.80
CA HIS A 54 -5.12 -3.85 -1.33
C HIS A 54 -6.40 -4.42 -0.71
N THR A 55 -6.48 -4.44 0.62
CA THR A 55 -7.65 -4.97 1.34
C THR A 55 -8.92 -4.19 0.99
N LEU A 56 -8.85 -2.85 0.96
CA LEU A 56 -9.98 -2.01 0.60
C LEU A 56 -10.43 -2.27 -0.85
N ALA A 57 -9.49 -2.42 -1.79
CA ALA A 57 -9.80 -2.73 -3.17
C ALA A 57 -10.47 -4.11 -3.32
N LEU A 58 -10.02 -5.12 -2.56
CA LEU A 58 -10.66 -6.44 -2.53
C LEU A 58 -12.11 -6.35 -2.02
N GLN A 59 -12.33 -5.63 -0.92
CA GLN A 59 -13.66 -5.48 -0.32
C GLN A 59 -14.61 -4.70 -1.24
N ALA A 60 -14.17 -3.57 -1.79
CA ALA A 60 -14.97 -2.78 -2.72
C ALA A 60 -15.27 -3.55 -4.01
N ASN A 61 -14.33 -4.36 -4.49
CA ASN A 61 -14.57 -5.24 -5.63
C ASN A 61 -15.66 -6.28 -5.32
N ALA A 62 -15.66 -6.88 -4.13
CA ALA A 62 -16.71 -7.81 -3.73
C ALA A 62 -18.11 -7.14 -3.72
N VAL A 63 -18.22 -5.90 -3.23
CA VAL A 63 -19.48 -5.13 -3.30
C VAL A 63 -19.89 -4.82 -4.75
N CYS A 64 -18.93 -4.45 -5.60
CA CYS A 64 -19.17 -4.20 -7.02
C CYS A 64 -19.72 -5.45 -7.73
N GLU A 65 -19.12 -6.62 -7.48
CA GLU A 65 -19.54 -7.91 -8.02
C GLU A 65 -20.93 -8.33 -7.52
N GLN A 66 -21.23 -8.11 -6.24
CA GLN A 66 -22.57 -8.36 -5.67
C GLN A 66 -23.66 -7.51 -6.35
N GLN A 67 -23.31 -6.32 -6.83
CA GLN A 67 -24.20 -5.45 -7.60
C GLN A 67 -24.21 -5.75 -9.11
N ALA A 68 -23.55 -6.83 -9.55
CA ALA A 68 -23.36 -7.19 -10.96
C ALA A 68 -22.77 -6.06 -11.82
N LYS A 69 -21.94 -5.20 -11.23
CA LYS A 69 -21.22 -4.12 -11.92
C LYS A 69 -19.79 -4.56 -12.23
N LYS A 70 -19.17 -3.92 -13.23
CA LYS A 70 -17.79 -4.20 -13.68
C LYS A 70 -16.80 -3.07 -13.37
N LEU A 71 -17.28 -1.94 -12.88
CA LEU A 71 -16.47 -0.78 -12.52
C LEU A 71 -16.72 -0.47 -11.05
N ILE A 72 -15.65 -0.38 -10.27
CA ILE A 72 -15.71 0.03 -8.87
C ILE A 72 -16.01 1.53 -8.85
N HIS A 73 -17.13 1.89 -8.23
CA HIS A 73 -17.57 3.26 -8.00
C HIS A 73 -17.32 3.68 -6.55
N PRO A 74 -17.29 5.00 -6.24
CA PRO A 74 -17.11 5.49 -4.88
C PRO A 74 -18.12 4.88 -3.87
N ASP A 75 -19.36 4.65 -4.30
CA ASP A 75 -20.39 4.03 -3.44
C ASP A 75 -20.00 2.62 -2.98
N HIS A 76 -19.21 1.88 -3.76
CA HIS A 76 -18.72 0.56 -3.37
C HIS A 76 -17.67 0.64 -2.27
N ILE A 77 -16.90 1.73 -2.21
CA ILE A 77 -15.89 1.97 -1.17
C ILE A 77 -16.55 2.36 0.15
N VAL A 78 -17.61 3.17 0.10
CA VAL A 78 -18.34 3.64 1.30
C VAL A 78 -19.21 2.54 1.92
N ALA A 79 -19.55 1.51 1.14
CA ALA A 79 -20.36 0.37 1.58
C ALA A 79 -19.53 -0.82 2.11
N VAL A 80 -18.20 -0.69 2.17
CA VAL A 80 -17.29 -1.68 2.78
C VAL A 80 -17.50 -1.79 4.29
#